data_AF-A0A2V5VML2-F1
#
_entry.id   AF-A0A2V5VML2-F1
#
_cell.length_a   1.000
_cell.length_b   1.000
_cell.length_c   1.000
_cell.angle_alpha   90.00
_cell.angle_beta   90.00
_cell.angle_gamma   90.00
#
_symmetry.space_group_name_H-M   'P 1'
#
loop_
_entity.id
_entity.type
_entity.pdbx_description
1 polymer ?
#
loop_
_entity_poly.entity_id
_entity_poly.type
_entity_poly.pdbx_seq_one_letter_code
_entity_poly.pdbx_strand_id
1 'polypeptide(L)'
;SGVWDEVTLMKEVPVAEVAIIICDMWDKHWCEGATERCGALADKMSPVIKAARVKGIQIIHAPSETMNFYKDTPQRRRVMLAAPVEVPKPLEISEPPLPIDDSDGGCDSGQKPWYKAWTRETAKLDIGEFDGISDNGQEVYRFLRQLGVKYLIVMGVHTNMCVLNRTFAIRQMTRWGIHCMLARDLTDTMYNPQSRPFVSHDKGTELVIAHIEKYWCPSLLSGDLVAGLP
;
A
#
# COMPACT_ATOMS: atom_id res chain seq x y z
N SER A 1 -25.15 -1.36 20.56
CA SER A 1 -24.34 -0.21 21.01
C SER A 1 -23.65 0.52 19.87
N GLY A 2 -23.42 -0.08 18.68
CA GLY A 2 -22.76 0.64 17.56
C GLY A 2 -21.30 1.03 17.85
N VAL A 3 -20.76 0.57 18.98
CA VAL A 3 -19.38 0.73 19.38
C VAL A 3 -18.58 -0.31 18.61
N TRP A 4 -17.53 0.16 17.93
CA TRP A 4 -16.55 -0.71 17.28
C TRP A 4 -15.50 -1.05 18.33
N ASP A 5 -15.29 -2.35 18.56
CA ASP A 5 -14.31 -2.85 19.50
C ASP A 5 -13.12 -3.43 18.73
N GLU A 6 -11.92 -2.96 19.03
CA GLU A 6 -10.69 -3.51 18.47
C GLU A 6 -10.45 -4.92 19.06
N VAL A 7 -10.20 -5.89 18.18
CA VAL A 7 -9.81 -7.25 18.58
C VAL A 7 -8.54 -7.65 17.85
N THR A 8 -7.62 -8.27 18.58
CA THR A 8 -6.42 -8.88 18.00
C THR A 8 -6.68 -10.36 17.76
N LEU A 9 -6.35 -10.83 16.55
CA LEU A 9 -6.51 -12.21 16.14
C LEU A 9 -5.19 -12.74 15.59
N MET A 10 -4.86 -13.98 15.92
CA MET A 10 -3.78 -14.71 15.25
C MET A 10 -4.39 -15.54 14.12
N LYS A 11 -3.81 -15.44 12.93
CA LYS A 11 -4.23 -16.20 11.76
C LYS A 11 -3.03 -16.74 11.02
N GLU A 12 -2.92 -18.05 10.97
CA GLU A 12 -1.94 -18.73 10.13
C GLU A 12 -2.46 -18.83 8.69
N VAL A 13 -1.61 -18.47 7.73
CA VAL A 13 -1.90 -18.56 6.30
C VAL A 13 -0.71 -19.17 5.56
N PRO A 14 -0.93 -19.96 4.50
CA PRO A 14 0.18 -20.48 3.70
C PRO A 14 0.94 -19.34 3.04
N VAL A 15 2.27 -19.32 3.14
CA VAL A 15 3.13 -18.27 2.55
C VAL A 15 2.89 -18.11 1.05
N ALA A 16 2.68 -19.21 0.33
CA ALA A 16 2.40 -19.20 -1.11
C ALA A 16 1.08 -18.48 -1.48
N GLU A 17 0.17 -18.29 -0.53
CA GLU A 17 -1.09 -17.57 -0.73
C GLU A 17 -1.01 -16.09 -0.35
N VAL A 18 0.18 -15.59 0.03
CA VAL A 18 0.42 -14.21 0.49
C VAL A 18 1.29 -13.44 -0.50
N ALA A 19 0.89 -12.20 -0.79
CA ALA A 19 1.74 -11.21 -1.43
C ALA A 19 1.80 -9.91 -0.62
N ILE A 20 2.89 -9.17 -0.79
CA ILE A 20 3.01 -7.77 -0.36
C ILE A 20 2.96 -6.89 -1.60
N ILE A 21 2.14 -5.84 -1.56
CA ILE A 21 2.18 -4.75 -2.55
C ILE A 21 2.66 -3.46 -1.90
N ILE A 22 3.65 -2.83 -2.54
CA ILE A 22 4.26 -1.57 -2.12
C ILE A 22 3.66 -0.47 -2.99
N CYS A 23 2.81 0.36 -2.41
CA CYS A 23 2.13 1.45 -3.09
C CYS A 23 3.01 2.69 -3.12
N ASP A 24 3.34 3.17 -4.32
CA ASP A 24 3.76 4.55 -4.59
C ASP A 24 4.91 5.07 -3.68
N MET A 25 5.85 4.20 -3.29
CA MET A 25 7.06 4.56 -2.53
C MET A 25 8.10 5.26 -3.44
N TRP A 26 7.75 6.44 -3.92
CA TRP A 26 8.56 7.18 -4.90
C TRP A 26 9.91 7.66 -4.36
N ASP A 27 10.82 7.98 -5.28
CA ASP A 27 12.14 8.56 -5.00
C ASP A 27 12.07 9.99 -4.44
N LYS A 28 11.01 10.74 -4.76
CA LYS A 28 10.79 12.10 -4.27
C LYS A 28 9.31 12.47 -4.28
N HIS A 29 8.91 13.33 -3.34
CA HIS A 29 7.61 13.98 -3.35
C HIS A 29 7.75 15.50 -3.49
N TRP A 30 6.71 16.20 -3.96
CA TRP A 30 6.76 17.66 -4.09
C TRP A 30 6.74 18.36 -2.73
N CYS A 31 6.16 17.72 -1.71
CA CYS A 31 6.18 18.16 -0.32
C CYS A 31 7.45 17.63 0.35
N GLU A 32 8.24 18.51 0.97
CA GLU A 32 9.52 18.12 1.59
C GLU A 32 9.31 17.25 2.82
N GLY A 33 8.35 17.60 3.67
CA GLY A 33 7.96 16.79 4.83
C GLY A 33 7.56 15.36 4.42
N ALA A 34 6.76 15.23 3.35
CA ALA A 34 6.42 13.92 2.81
C ALA A 34 7.66 13.18 2.28
N THR A 35 8.57 13.86 1.59
CA THR A 35 9.83 13.26 1.10
C THR A 35 10.66 12.69 2.25
N GLU A 36 10.79 13.43 3.36
CA GLU A 36 11.53 12.98 4.54
C GLU A 36 10.85 11.79 5.22
N ARG A 37 9.53 11.85 5.44
CA ARG A 37 8.77 10.76 6.07
C ARG A 37 8.78 9.50 5.21
N CYS A 38 8.54 9.61 3.90
CA CYS A 38 8.64 8.50 2.95
C CYS A 38 10.07 7.91 2.94
N GLY A 39 11.09 8.76 3.03
CA GLY A 39 12.48 8.33 3.11
C GLY A 39 12.77 7.48 4.34
N ALA A 40 12.29 7.89 5.52
CA ALA A 40 12.42 7.13 6.76
C ALA A 40 11.55 5.86 6.76
N LEU A 41 10.37 5.92 6.16
CA LEU A 41 9.47 4.78 6.00
C LEU A 41 10.09 3.69 5.12
N ALA A 42 10.75 4.08 4.03
CA ALA A 42 11.46 3.15 3.15
C ALA A 42 12.59 2.40 3.88
N ASP A 43 13.31 3.07 4.78
CA ASP A 43 14.35 2.43 5.59
C ASP A 43 13.76 1.36 6.53
N LYS A 44 12.56 1.60 7.08
CA LYS A 44 11.83 0.62 7.91
C LYS A 44 11.26 -0.54 7.09
N MET A 45 10.76 -0.26 5.88
CA MET A 45 10.18 -1.27 4.98
C MET A 45 11.22 -2.25 4.44
N SER A 46 12.42 -1.75 4.09
CA SER A 46 13.47 -2.54 3.43
C SER A 46 13.78 -3.89 4.13
N PRO A 47 14.07 -3.95 5.46
CA PRO A 47 14.32 -5.22 6.14
C PRO A 47 13.10 -6.15 6.17
N VAL A 48 11.89 -5.62 6.30
CA VAL A 48 10.64 -6.39 6.32
C VAL A 48 10.40 -7.07 4.97
N ILE A 49 10.52 -6.30 3.88
CA ILE A 49 10.38 -6.81 2.51
C ILE A 49 11.44 -7.87 2.23
N LYS A 50 12.69 -7.64 2.65
CA LYS A 50 13.78 -8.62 2.52
C LYS A 50 13.47 -9.92 3.26
N ALA A 51 13.02 -9.85 4.51
CA ALA A 51 12.65 -11.02 5.30
C ALA A 51 11.49 -11.79 4.66
N ALA A 52 10.42 -11.09 4.26
CA ALA A 52 9.26 -11.68 3.60
C ALA A 52 9.65 -12.38 2.28
N ARG A 53 10.48 -11.72 1.46
CA ARG A 53 10.96 -12.26 0.18
C ARG A 53 11.78 -13.54 0.38
N VAL A 54 12.68 -13.57 1.36
CA VAL A 54 13.50 -14.77 1.68
C VAL A 54 12.64 -15.98 2.01
N LYS A 55 11.45 -15.76 2.56
CA LYS A 55 10.51 -16.83 2.94
C LYS A 55 9.54 -17.22 1.84
N GLY A 56 9.60 -16.54 0.69
CA GLY A 56 8.79 -16.86 -0.49
C GLY A 56 7.49 -16.06 -0.62
N ILE A 57 7.28 -15.01 0.19
CA ILE A 57 6.18 -14.08 -0.03
C ILE A 57 6.46 -13.30 -1.32
N GLN A 58 5.48 -13.25 -2.23
CA GLN A 58 5.60 -12.49 -3.47
C GLN A 58 5.58 -10.99 -3.17
N ILE A 59 6.57 -10.25 -3.67
CA ILE A 59 6.61 -8.79 -3.58
C ILE A 59 6.16 -8.18 -4.92
N ILE A 60 5.31 -7.16 -4.86
CA ILE A 60 4.83 -6.39 -5.99
C ILE A 60 5.11 -4.91 -5.73
N HIS A 61 5.86 -4.28 -6.63
CA HIS A 61 6.14 -2.85 -6.60
C HIS A 61 5.13 -2.14 -7.50
N ALA A 62 4.45 -1.13 -6.95
CA ALA A 62 3.46 -0.36 -7.69
C ALA A 62 3.78 1.15 -7.65
N PRO A 63 4.85 1.60 -8.33
CA PRO A 63 5.24 3.00 -8.36
C PRO A 63 4.50 3.75 -9.47
N SER A 64 3.27 4.17 -9.17
CA SER A 64 2.37 4.77 -10.16
C SER A 64 2.99 5.96 -10.86
N GLU A 65 2.61 6.13 -12.13
CA GLU A 65 3.05 7.22 -13.00
C GLU A 65 4.55 7.22 -13.33
N THR A 66 5.29 6.20 -12.91
CA THR A 66 6.72 6.03 -13.23
C THR A 66 7.00 4.82 -14.11
N MET A 67 5.96 4.13 -14.62
CA MET A 67 6.08 2.88 -15.35
C MET A 67 6.97 2.92 -16.60
N ASN A 68 7.16 4.09 -17.20
CA ASN A 68 8.12 4.27 -18.30
C ASN A 68 9.56 3.94 -17.89
N PHE A 69 9.93 4.17 -16.63
CA PHE A 69 11.23 3.79 -16.09
C PHE A 69 11.41 2.26 -16.05
N TYR A 70 10.32 1.51 -15.86
CA TYR A 70 10.31 0.06 -15.66
C TYR A 70 9.92 -0.76 -16.89
N LYS A 71 9.58 -0.11 -18.01
CA LYS A 71 8.94 -0.74 -19.18
C LYS A 71 9.71 -1.96 -19.75
N ASP A 72 11.03 -1.95 -19.66
CA ASP A 72 11.90 -2.99 -20.22
C ASP A 72 12.43 -3.98 -19.16
N THR A 73 11.98 -3.86 -17.91
CA THR A 73 12.43 -4.72 -16.81
C THR A 73 11.79 -6.12 -16.86
N PRO A 74 12.50 -7.18 -16.46
CA PRO A 74 11.93 -8.51 -16.39
C PRO A 74 10.76 -8.60 -15.40
N GLN A 75 10.80 -7.86 -14.29
CA GLN A 75 9.74 -7.82 -13.28
C GLN A 75 8.46 -7.19 -13.82
N ARG A 76 8.57 -6.14 -14.66
CA ARG A 76 7.42 -5.58 -15.37
C ARG A 76 6.83 -6.59 -16.35
N ARG A 77 7.70 -7.21 -17.16
CA ARG A 77 7.29 -8.23 -18.14
C ARG A 77 6.59 -9.41 -17.48
N ARG A 78 7.08 -9.87 -16.32
CA ARG A 78 6.49 -10.95 -15.52
C ARG A 78 5.01 -10.71 -15.20
N VAL A 79 4.67 -9.51 -14.77
CA VAL A 79 3.28 -9.12 -14.47
C VAL A 79 2.45 -9.01 -15.74
N MET A 80 3.00 -8.44 -16.82
CA MET A 80 2.30 -8.33 -18.11
C MET A 80 1.99 -9.68 -18.77
N LEU A 81 2.82 -10.69 -18.53
CA LEU A 81 2.62 -12.05 -19.03
C LEU A 81 1.62 -12.86 -18.21
N ALA A 82 1.06 -12.29 -17.13
CA ALA A 82 0.04 -12.97 -16.36
C ALA A 82 -1.18 -13.28 -17.23
N ALA A 83 -1.63 -14.53 -17.21
CA ALA A 83 -2.75 -14.97 -18.04
C ALA A 83 -4.00 -14.11 -17.75
N PRO A 84 -4.79 -13.74 -18.77
CA PRO A 84 -6.07 -13.09 -18.56
C PRO A 84 -6.94 -13.92 -17.62
N VAL A 85 -7.54 -13.25 -16.63
CA VAL A 85 -8.51 -13.84 -15.70
C VAL A 85 -9.77 -13.01 -15.75
N GLU A 86 -10.91 -13.67 -15.62
CA GLU A 86 -12.17 -12.97 -15.41
C GLU A 86 -12.11 -12.19 -14.10
N VAL A 87 -12.38 -10.89 -14.19
CA VAL A 87 -12.45 -10.02 -13.03
C VAL A 87 -13.84 -10.20 -12.41
N PRO A 88 -13.94 -10.55 -11.11
CA PRO A 88 -15.23 -10.76 -10.49
C PRO A 88 -16.04 -9.47 -10.42
N LYS A 89 -17.36 -9.60 -10.35
CA LYS A 89 -18.24 -8.47 -10.06
C LYS A 89 -17.78 -7.80 -8.74
N PRO A 90 -17.50 -6.49 -8.72
CA PRO A 90 -17.08 -5.80 -7.50
C PRO A 90 -18.10 -5.93 -6.37
N LEU A 91 -17.62 -6.18 -5.15
CA LEU A 91 -18.44 -6.10 -3.94
C LEU A 91 -18.90 -4.65 -3.69
N GLU A 92 -20.13 -4.50 -3.23
CA GLU A 92 -20.65 -3.20 -2.78
C GLU A 92 -20.30 -3.05 -1.30
N ILE A 93 -19.39 -2.12 -1.00
CA ILE A 93 -18.94 -1.79 0.35
C ILE A 93 -19.20 -0.31 0.57
N SER A 94 -19.97 0.00 1.62
CA SER A 94 -20.29 1.37 2.04
C SER A 94 -19.23 1.89 2.99
N GLU A 95 -18.84 3.14 2.79
CA GLU A 95 -17.78 3.79 3.53
C GLU A 95 -18.15 5.27 3.76
N PRO A 96 -18.02 5.80 4.98
CA PRO A 96 -18.19 7.22 5.21
C PRO A 96 -17.00 8.04 4.65
N PRO A 97 -17.10 9.37 4.60
CA PRO A 97 -15.95 10.22 4.31
C PRO A 97 -14.76 9.93 5.24
N LEU A 98 -13.55 10.20 4.76
CA LEU A 98 -12.33 10.06 5.57
C LEU A 98 -12.38 10.98 6.81
N PRO A 99 -11.78 10.58 7.94
CA PRO A 99 -11.79 11.35 9.18
C PRO A 99 -10.77 12.50 9.21
N ILE A 100 -10.31 12.95 8.04
CA ILE A 100 -9.37 14.05 7.86
C ILE A 100 -9.82 14.95 6.70
N ASP A 101 -9.39 16.20 6.72
CA ASP A 101 -9.47 17.11 5.58
C ASP A 101 -8.13 17.08 4.82
N ASP A 102 -8.16 16.47 3.63
CA ASP A 102 -7.03 16.36 2.71
C ASP A 102 -7.22 17.20 1.43
N SER A 103 -8.17 18.14 1.44
CA SER A 103 -8.53 18.96 0.27
C SER A 103 -7.42 19.90 -0.20
N ASP A 104 -6.46 20.22 0.67
CA ASP A 104 -5.28 21.04 0.37
C ASP A 104 -4.08 20.22 -0.12
N GLY A 105 -4.27 18.91 -0.34
CA GLY A 105 -3.22 17.96 -0.73
C GLY A 105 -2.36 17.48 0.43
N GLY A 106 -2.65 17.91 1.66
CA GLY A 106 -2.09 17.37 2.91
C GLY A 106 -0.62 17.67 3.18
N CYS A 107 -0.03 18.65 2.48
CA CYS A 107 1.38 19.00 2.73
C CYS A 107 1.53 19.84 3.98
N ASP A 108 2.35 19.34 4.90
CA ASP A 108 2.62 19.90 6.22
C ASP A 108 3.82 20.86 6.26
N SER A 109 4.54 21.01 5.14
CA SER A 109 5.67 21.95 4.99
C SER A 109 5.39 23.11 4.02
N GLY A 110 4.15 23.22 3.52
CA GLY A 110 3.63 24.42 2.88
C GLY A 110 4.06 24.68 1.42
N GLN A 111 4.79 23.77 0.77
CA GLN A 111 5.22 23.96 -0.62
C GLN A 111 4.02 23.99 -1.58
N LYS A 112 3.99 25.01 -2.44
CA LYS A 112 3.06 25.17 -3.56
C LYS A 112 3.81 25.80 -4.74
N PRO A 113 3.45 25.51 -6.01
CA PRO A 113 2.36 24.64 -6.46
C PRO A 113 2.72 23.15 -6.39
N TRP A 114 1.71 22.28 -6.57
CA TRP A 114 1.93 20.86 -6.77
C TRP A 114 2.62 20.61 -8.10
N TYR A 115 3.57 19.68 -8.13
CA TYR A 115 4.24 19.23 -9.34
C TYR A 115 4.59 17.75 -9.24
N LYS A 116 4.80 17.11 -10.38
CA LYS A 116 5.27 15.72 -10.41
C LYS A 116 6.77 15.68 -10.13
N ALA A 117 7.12 15.37 -8.88
CA ALA A 117 8.51 15.30 -8.44
C ALA A 117 9.17 13.93 -8.67
N TRP A 118 8.36 12.87 -8.64
CA TRP A 118 8.81 11.49 -8.71
C TRP A 118 9.19 11.05 -10.12
N THR A 119 10.24 10.24 -10.20
CA THR A 119 10.70 9.64 -11.47
C THR A 119 10.66 8.11 -11.47
N ARG A 120 10.71 7.50 -10.28
CA ARG A 120 10.72 6.05 -10.04
C ARG A 120 10.39 5.74 -8.58
N GLU A 121 10.36 4.47 -8.20
CA GLU A 121 10.43 4.03 -6.80
C GLU A 121 11.78 4.40 -6.16
N THR A 122 11.79 4.65 -4.86
CA THR A 122 13.00 4.93 -4.11
C THR A 122 14.00 3.78 -4.19
N ALA A 123 15.28 4.11 -4.41
CA ALA A 123 16.36 3.12 -4.48
C ALA A 123 16.66 2.43 -3.13
N LYS A 124 15.99 2.84 -2.05
CA LYS A 124 16.06 2.19 -0.72
C LYS A 124 15.33 0.84 -0.68
N LEU A 125 14.40 0.62 -1.60
CA LEU A 125 13.65 -0.62 -1.73
C LEU A 125 14.24 -1.42 -2.90
N ASP A 126 14.92 -2.52 -2.56
CA ASP A 126 15.49 -3.40 -3.56
C ASP A 126 14.37 -4.16 -4.28
N ILE A 127 14.37 -4.10 -5.62
CA ILE A 127 13.50 -4.90 -6.48
C ILE A 127 14.19 -6.23 -6.78
N GLY A 128 13.63 -7.32 -6.27
CA GLY A 128 14.13 -8.68 -6.45
C GLY A 128 13.94 -9.22 -7.86
N GLU A 129 14.67 -10.29 -8.19
CA GLU A 129 14.59 -10.95 -9.50
C GLU A 129 13.18 -11.48 -9.81
N PHE A 130 12.49 -12.01 -8.81
CA PHE A 130 11.17 -12.64 -8.94
C PHE A 130 10.00 -11.71 -8.55
N ASP A 131 10.29 -10.44 -8.26
CA ASP A 131 9.27 -9.47 -7.89
C ASP A 131 8.42 -9.09 -9.12
N GLY A 132 7.24 -8.50 -8.88
CA GLY A 132 6.38 -7.94 -9.92
C GLY A 132 6.43 -6.41 -9.93
N ILE A 133 6.26 -5.78 -11.08
CA ILE A 133 6.05 -4.31 -11.17
C ILE A 133 4.81 -3.99 -12.00
N SER A 134 3.85 -3.28 -11.41
CA SER A 134 2.69 -2.72 -12.11
C SER A 134 1.96 -1.69 -11.26
N ASP A 135 1.47 -0.61 -11.88
CA ASP A 135 0.52 0.33 -11.30
C ASP A 135 -0.90 0.15 -11.85
N ASN A 136 -1.17 -0.97 -12.53
CA ASN A 136 -2.47 -1.31 -13.10
C ASN A 136 -3.15 -2.41 -12.30
N GLY A 137 -4.31 -2.10 -11.72
CA GLY A 137 -5.08 -3.03 -10.90
C GLY A 137 -5.43 -4.34 -11.58
N GLN A 138 -5.83 -4.34 -12.85
CA GLN A 138 -6.20 -5.59 -13.53
C GLN A 138 -5.00 -6.50 -13.75
N GLU A 139 -3.84 -5.93 -14.07
CA GLU A 139 -2.61 -6.70 -14.23
C GLU A 139 -2.13 -7.27 -12.90
N VAL A 140 -2.15 -6.46 -11.84
CA VAL A 140 -1.87 -6.92 -10.47
C VAL A 140 -2.83 -8.05 -10.09
N TYR A 141 -4.13 -7.86 -10.31
CA TYR A 141 -5.13 -8.89 -10.01
C TYR A 141 -4.86 -10.20 -10.76
N ARG A 142 -4.63 -10.15 -12.08
CA ARG A 142 -4.27 -11.34 -12.89
C ARG A 142 -3.03 -12.05 -12.33
N PHE A 143 -2.01 -11.28 -11.98
CA PHE A 143 -0.78 -11.81 -11.43
C PHE A 143 -1.01 -12.49 -10.06
N LEU A 144 -1.77 -11.86 -9.16
CA LEU A 144 -2.17 -12.46 -7.89
C LEU A 144 -2.93 -13.78 -8.11
N ARG A 145 -3.89 -13.81 -9.05
CA ARG A 145 -4.67 -15.02 -9.37
C ARG A 145 -3.81 -16.13 -9.96
N GLN A 146 -2.88 -15.80 -10.85
CA GLN A 146 -1.94 -16.78 -11.43
C GLN A 146 -1.07 -17.43 -10.35
N LEU A 147 -0.68 -16.68 -9.32
CA LEU A 147 0.13 -17.19 -8.21
C LEU A 147 -0.70 -17.91 -7.13
N GLY A 148 -2.03 -17.90 -7.23
CA GLY A 148 -2.90 -18.44 -6.18
C GLY A 148 -2.96 -17.59 -4.91
N VAL A 149 -2.56 -16.31 -5.00
CA VAL A 149 -2.58 -15.39 -3.86
C VAL A 149 -4.02 -15.07 -3.46
N LYS A 150 -4.28 -15.19 -2.16
CA LYS A 150 -5.57 -14.84 -1.53
C LYS A 150 -5.45 -13.66 -0.59
N TYR A 151 -4.26 -13.46 -0.01
CA TYR A 151 -3.99 -12.47 1.01
C TYR A 151 -3.01 -11.43 0.49
N LEU A 152 -3.39 -10.16 0.57
CA LEU A 152 -2.57 -9.06 0.07
C LEU A 152 -2.26 -8.09 1.21
N ILE A 153 -1.00 -8.08 1.63
CA ILE A 153 -0.50 -7.10 2.59
C ILE A 153 -0.18 -5.82 1.79
N VAL A 154 -0.86 -4.74 2.12
CA VAL A 154 -0.67 -3.43 1.48
C VAL A 154 0.17 -2.56 2.41
N MET A 155 1.23 -1.97 1.87
CA MET A 155 2.09 -0.99 2.54
C MET A 155 2.50 0.09 1.54
N GLY A 156 2.99 1.24 2.00
CA GLY A 156 3.41 2.32 1.10
C GLY A 156 2.71 3.63 1.40
N VAL A 157 2.61 4.51 0.41
CA VAL A 157 2.09 5.87 0.61
C VAL A 157 1.19 6.32 -0.53
N HIS A 158 0.28 7.28 -0.35
CA HIS A 158 -0.19 7.77 0.95
C HIS A 158 -1.47 7.05 1.38
N THR A 159 -1.66 6.81 2.67
CA THR A 159 -2.72 5.97 3.25
C THR A 159 -4.12 6.39 2.78
N ASN A 160 -4.43 7.69 2.84
CA ASN A 160 -5.71 8.27 2.41
C ASN A 160 -5.88 8.32 0.89
N MET A 161 -4.77 8.27 0.16
CA MET A 161 -4.74 8.43 -1.29
C MET A 161 -4.46 7.08 -1.96
N CYS A 162 -3.21 6.79 -2.26
CA CYS A 162 -2.84 5.70 -3.17
C CYS A 162 -3.13 4.32 -2.58
N VAL A 163 -2.81 4.13 -1.30
CA VAL A 163 -3.03 2.87 -0.56
C VAL A 163 -4.51 2.50 -0.48
N LEU A 164 -5.40 3.49 -0.43
CA LEU A 164 -6.84 3.27 -0.51
C LEU A 164 -7.35 3.16 -1.95
N ASN A 165 -6.95 4.08 -2.82
CA ASN A 165 -7.69 4.42 -4.03
C ASN A 165 -7.09 3.94 -5.35
N ARG A 166 -5.79 3.62 -5.39
CA ARG A 166 -5.21 3.11 -6.65
C ARG A 166 -5.90 1.81 -7.03
N THR A 167 -6.01 1.57 -8.32
CA THR A 167 -6.73 0.41 -8.85
C THR A 167 -6.15 -0.94 -8.41
N PHE A 168 -4.90 -0.96 -7.94
CA PHE A 168 -4.20 -2.12 -7.39
C PHE A 168 -4.24 -2.23 -5.85
N ALA A 169 -4.91 -1.28 -5.16
CA ALA A 169 -4.82 -1.12 -3.72
C ALA A 169 -6.13 -1.51 -3.00
N ILE A 170 -6.25 -1.15 -1.71
CA ILE A 170 -7.21 -1.74 -0.76
C ILE A 170 -8.65 -1.76 -1.30
N ARG A 171 -9.21 -0.60 -1.69
CA ARG A 171 -10.62 -0.54 -2.09
C ARG A 171 -10.91 -1.45 -3.26
N GLN A 172 -10.08 -1.41 -4.29
CA GLN A 172 -10.33 -2.18 -5.51
C GLN A 172 -10.04 -3.67 -5.32
N MET A 173 -8.96 -4.03 -4.63
CA MET A 173 -8.59 -5.43 -4.39
C MET A 173 -9.59 -6.12 -3.46
N THR A 174 -10.02 -5.45 -2.38
CA THR A 174 -11.09 -5.96 -1.51
C THR A 174 -12.39 -6.15 -2.27
N ARG A 175 -12.77 -5.19 -3.14
CA ARG A 175 -13.96 -5.33 -4.00
C ARG A 175 -13.85 -6.50 -4.96
N TRP A 176 -12.66 -6.89 -5.39
CA TRP A 176 -12.44 -8.09 -6.20
C TRP A 176 -12.18 -9.36 -5.37
N GLY A 177 -12.47 -9.33 -4.07
CA GLY A 177 -12.44 -10.48 -3.18
C GLY A 177 -11.05 -10.91 -2.72
N ILE A 178 -10.02 -10.08 -2.90
CA ILE A 178 -8.71 -10.30 -2.27
C ILE A 178 -8.81 -9.91 -0.80
N HIS A 179 -8.27 -10.76 0.09
CA HIS A 179 -8.20 -10.47 1.51
C HIS A 179 -7.04 -9.51 1.79
N CYS A 180 -7.33 -8.21 1.71
CA CYS A 180 -6.35 -7.18 2.02
C CYS A 180 -6.04 -7.15 3.53
N MET A 181 -4.82 -6.72 3.87
CA MET A 181 -4.38 -6.35 5.21
C MET A 181 -3.49 -5.11 5.10
N LEU A 182 -3.69 -4.09 5.92
CA LEU A 182 -2.80 -2.92 5.96
C LEU A 182 -1.62 -3.18 6.89
N ALA A 183 -0.37 -3.01 6.45
CA ALA A 183 0.76 -2.90 7.36
C ALA A 183 0.78 -1.51 7.99
N ARG A 184 0.10 -1.35 9.14
CA ARG A 184 -0.26 -0.03 9.71
C ARG A 184 0.93 0.81 10.18
N ASP A 185 2.06 0.19 10.46
CA ASP A 185 3.32 0.84 10.82
C ASP A 185 4.23 1.11 9.60
N LEU A 186 3.81 0.69 8.41
CA LEU A 186 4.50 0.87 7.13
C LEU A 186 3.61 1.65 6.14
N THR A 187 2.97 2.72 6.61
CA THR A 187 2.19 3.65 5.79
C THR A 187 2.31 5.08 6.30
N ASP A 188 2.04 6.08 5.45
CA ASP A 188 2.04 7.50 5.79
C ASP A 188 0.90 8.21 5.05
N THR A 189 0.22 9.17 5.67
CA THR A 189 -0.93 9.87 5.10
C THR A 189 -0.51 11.24 4.59
N MET A 190 -1.12 11.77 3.52
CA MET A 190 -1.03 13.21 3.24
C MET A 190 -2.05 13.92 4.10
N TYR A 191 -1.60 14.51 5.21
CA TYR A 191 -2.42 15.28 6.13
C TYR A 191 -1.64 16.48 6.66
N ASN A 192 -2.25 17.66 6.53
CA ASN A 192 -1.77 18.90 7.10
C ASN A 192 -2.36 19.11 8.52
N PRO A 193 -1.56 19.16 9.58
CA PRO A 193 -2.03 19.41 10.96
C PRO A 193 -2.82 20.73 11.14
N GLN A 194 -2.69 21.68 10.22
CA GLN A 194 -3.47 22.93 10.22
C GLN A 194 -4.88 22.78 9.63
N SER A 195 -5.19 21.61 9.06
CA SER A 195 -6.50 21.24 8.53
C SER A 195 -7.25 20.37 9.54
N ARG A 196 -8.59 20.31 9.42
CA ARG A 196 -9.40 19.46 10.30
C ARG A 196 -8.90 18.00 10.24
N PRO A 197 -8.80 17.29 11.39
CA PRO A 197 -9.34 17.61 12.69
C PRO A 197 -8.40 18.37 13.65
N PHE A 198 -7.34 19.01 13.14
CA PHE A 198 -6.35 19.78 13.92
C PHE A 198 -5.56 18.93 14.93
N VAL A 199 -5.08 17.78 14.48
CA VAL A 199 -4.25 16.86 15.26
C VAL A 199 -2.84 16.78 14.68
N SER A 200 -1.91 16.13 15.38
CA SER A 200 -0.57 15.87 14.82
C SER A 200 -0.67 15.04 13.53
N HIS A 201 0.36 15.11 12.71
CA HIS A 201 0.43 14.33 11.47
C HIS A 201 0.22 12.84 11.73
N ASP A 202 0.97 12.28 12.67
CA ASP A 202 0.87 10.87 13.09
C ASP A 202 -0.55 10.51 13.54
N LYS A 203 -1.21 11.40 14.30
CA LYS A 203 -2.59 11.16 14.73
C LYS A 203 -3.57 11.19 13.57
N GLY A 204 -3.33 12.03 12.56
CA GLY A 204 -4.08 12.00 11.31
C GLY A 204 -3.90 10.67 10.57
N THR A 205 -2.67 10.14 10.52
CA THR A 205 -2.39 8.82 9.96
C THR A 205 -3.13 7.71 10.71
N GLU A 206 -3.10 7.71 12.05
CA GLU A 206 -3.85 6.76 12.89
C GLU A 206 -5.37 6.82 12.64
N LEU A 207 -5.94 8.00 12.43
CA LEU A 207 -7.38 8.14 12.14
C LEU A 207 -7.74 7.48 10.81
N VAL A 208 -6.91 7.64 9.77
CA VAL A 208 -7.12 7.00 8.47
C VAL A 208 -6.94 5.48 8.57
N ILE A 209 -5.96 5.01 9.35
CA ILE A 209 -5.78 3.58 9.64
C ILE A 209 -7.02 2.99 10.31
N ALA A 210 -7.52 3.62 11.39
CA ALA A 210 -8.71 3.15 12.10
C ALA A 210 -9.96 3.12 11.19
N HIS A 211 -10.05 4.07 10.27
CA HIS A 211 -11.10 4.08 9.24
C HIS A 211 -10.97 2.89 8.29
N ILE A 212 -9.76 2.55 7.83
CA ILE A 212 -9.51 1.36 7.00
C ILE A 212 -9.87 0.08 7.75
N GLU A 213 -9.44 -0.04 9.02
CA GLU A 213 -9.71 -1.18 9.89
C GLU A 213 -11.21 -1.43 10.07
N LYS A 214 -11.99 -0.36 10.16
CA LYS A 214 -13.43 -0.43 10.37
C LYS A 214 -14.23 -0.79 9.12
N TYR A 215 -13.81 -0.30 7.94
CA TYR A 215 -14.66 -0.35 6.74
C TYR A 215 -14.11 -1.24 5.61
N TRP A 216 -12.80 -1.54 5.60
CA TRP A 216 -12.16 -2.19 4.45
C TRP A 216 -11.45 -3.48 4.76
N CYS A 217 -10.52 -3.47 5.71
CA CYS A 217 -9.67 -4.63 5.98
C CYS A 217 -8.96 -4.52 7.33
N PRO A 218 -8.62 -5.66 7.97
CA PRO A 218 -7.78 -5.64 9.15
C PRO A 218 -6.38 -5.07 8.85
N SER A 219 -5.65 -4.74 9.90
CA SER A 219 -4.25 -4.34 9.82
C SER A 219 -3.34 -5.31 10.56
N LEU A 220 -2.03 -5.17 10.36
CA LEU A 220 -0.99 -5.88 11.08
C LEU A 220 0.21 -4.97 11.34
N LEU A 221 1.03 -5.31 12.33
CA LEU A 221 2.35 -4.69 12.51
C LEU A 221 3.40 -5.47 11.73
N SER A 222 4.35 -4.74 11.14
CA SER A 222 5.46 -5.36 10.41
C SER A 222 6.31 -6.28 11.29
N GLY A 223 6.45 -5.95 12.58
CA GLY A 223 7.10 -6.80 13.57
C GLY A 223 6.41 -8.15 13.76
N ASP A 224 5.07 -8.15 13.83
CA ASP A 224 4.29 -9.38 13.96
C ASP A 224 4.38 -10.23 12.69
N LEU A 225 4.37 -9.60 11.51
CA LEU A 225 4.59 -10.27 10.23
C LEU A 225 5.95 -10.98 10.22
N VAL A 226 7.03 -10.26 10.55
CA VAL A 226 8.39 -10.82 10.54
C VAL A 226 8.56 -11.93 11.58
N ALA A 227 8.00 -11.75 12.79
CA ALA A 227 8.05 -12.77 13.84
C ALA A 227 7.26 -14.03 13.49
N GLY A 228 6.19 -13.90 12.69
CA GLY A 228 5.36 -15.01 12.23
C GLY A 228 5.88 -15.72 10.97
N LEU A 229 6.98 -15.27 10.37
CA LEU A 229 7.58 -15.97 9.24
C LEU A 229 8.22 -17.30 9.69
N PRO A 230 8.10 -18.39 8.89
CA PRO A 230 8.64 -19.70 9.22
C PRO A 230 10.17 -19.74 9.21
#